data_AF-I3T747-F1
#
_entry.id   AF-I3T747-F1
#
_cell.length_a   1.000
_cell.length_b   1.000
_cell.length_c   1.000
_cell.angle_alpha   90.00
_cell.angle_beta   90.00
_cell.angle_gamma   90.00
#
_symmetry.space_group_name_H-M   'P 1'
#
loop_
_entity.id
_entity.type
_entity.pdbx_description
1 polymer ?
#
loop_
_entity_poly.entity_id
_entity_poly.type
_entity_poly.pdbx_seq_one_letter_code
_entity_poly.pdbx_strand_id
1 'polypeptide(L)'
;MKVEFTGDYEALQAFPEIDFVEFFNSHPKLRKFDVHGAMFAALCQRNSLKHVDPGFVIPCLEEVVITVRSPLKAEQKMSTLESLLKYGKNLRTMVIKILQMKSSESSADDFFDDICRFRYMNYGIVRIE
;
A
#
# COMPACT_ATOMS: atom_id res chain seq x y z
N MET A 1 12.07 7.95 -9.77
CA MET A 1 12.81 7.92 -8.49
C MET A 1 12.59 6.55 -7.89
N LYS A 2 13.66 5.82 -7.55
CA LYS A 2 13.59 4.52 -6.89
C LYS A 2 13.99 4.77 -5.43
N VAL A 3 13.10 4.49 -4.48
CA VAL A 3 13.41 4.55 -3.05
C VAL A 3 13.75 3.13 -2.63
N GLU A 4 15.01 2.87 -2.31
CA GLU A 4 15.47 1.57 -1.83
C GLU A 4 15.93 1.72 -0.38
N PHE A 5 15.31 0.96 0.52
CA PHE A 5 15.77 0.86 1.89
C PHE A 5 16.91 -0.15 1.93
N THR A 6 18.13 0.34 2.18
CA THR A 6 19.31 -0.49 2.39
C THR A 6 19.52 -0.61 3.90
N GLY A 7 19.08 -1.74 4.47
CA GLY A 7 19.35 -2.08 5.86
C GLY A 7 20.69 -2.82 6.00
N ASP A 8 21.28 -2.77 7.18
CA ASP A 8 22.39 -3.66 7.53
C ASP A 8 21.85 -5.10 7.66
N TYR A 9 22.37 -6.02 6.85
CA TYR A 9 21.94 -7.42 6.85
C TYR A 9 22.31 -8.14 8.16
N GLU A 10 23.33 -7.67 8.87
CA GLU A 10 23.83 -8.29 10.11
C GLU A 10 23.09 -7.76 11.36
N ALA A 11 22.41 -6.62 11.24
CA ALA A 11 21.60 -6.03 12.31
C ALA A 11 20.11 -6.15 11.98
N LEU A 12 19.42 -7.09 12.61
CA LEU A 12 17.95 -7.22 12.54
C LEU A 12 17.28 -6.03 13.25
N GLN A 13 17.19 -4.89 12.55
CA GLN A 13 16.47 -3.72 13.01
C GLN A 13 15.02 -3.79 12.52
N ALA A 14 14.09 -3.35 13.37
CA ALA A 14 12.70 -3.20 12.97
C ALA A 14 12.62 -2.22 11.79
N PHE A 15 11.77 -2.52 10.81
CA PHE A 15 11.54 -1.60 9.71
C PHE A 15 10.99 -0.28 10.26
N PRO A 16 11.51 0.89 9.83
CA PRO A 16 11.10 2.17 10.39
C PRO A 16 9.59 2.39 10.20
N GLU A 17 8.98 3.09 11.15
CA GLU A 17 7.60 3.55 10.96
C GLU A 17 7.54 4.54 9.79
N ILE A 18 6.58 4.35 8.89
CA ILE A 18 6.36 5.24 7.76
C ILE A 18 4.97 5.85 7.91
N ASP A 19 4.93 7.18 8.03
CA ASP A 19 3.68 7.92 7.90
C ASP A 19 3.32 8.11 6.42
N PHE A 20 2.08 7.79 6.07
CA PHE A 20 1.59 7.87 4.70
C PHE A 20 1.68 9.29 4.13
N VAL A 21 1.25 10.30 4.90
CA VAL A 21 1.20 11.70 4.46
C VAL A 21 2.61 12.25 4.36
N GLU A 22 3.42 12.05 5.40
CA GLU A 22 4.82 12.47 5.42
C GLU A 22 5.61 11.87 4.24
N PHE A 23 5.47 10.56 4.00
CA PHE A 23 6.17 9.87 2.93
C PHE A 23 5.90 10.49 1.56
N PHE A 24 4.63 10.69 1.20
CA PHE A 24 4.30 11.26 -0.11
C PHE A 24 4.60 12.77 -0.21
N ASN A 25 4.54 13.51 0.90
CA ASN A 25 4.98 14.90 0.96
C ASN A 25 6.49 15.06 0.74
N SER A 26 7.30 14.12 1.24
CA SER A 26 8.75 14.07 0.98
C SER A 26 9.10 13.60 -0.43
N HIS A 27 8.14 13.01 -1.17
CA HIS A 27 8.34 12.47 -2.50
C HIS A 27 7.32 13.03 -3.53
N PRO A 28 7.20 14.36 -3.70
CA PRO A 28 6.12 14.98 -4.47
C PRO A 28 6.17 14.66 -5.98
N LYS A 29 7.34 14.23 -6.48
CA LYS A 29 7.57 13.85 -7.90
C LYS A 29 7.49 12.34 -8.14
N LEU A 30 7.10 11.55 -7.14
CA LEU A 30 7.00 10.10 -7.27
C LEU A 30 5.88 9.74 -8.25
N ARG A 31 6.24 9.13 -9.37
CA ARG A 31 5.30 8.68 -10.40
C ARG A 31 4.92 7.22 -10.31
N LYS A 32 5.88 6.38 -9.96
CA LYS A 32 5.71 4.94 -9.80
C LYS A 32 6.09 4.54 -8.39
N PHE A 33 5.23 3.79 -7.74
CA PHE A 33 5.44 3.31 -6.38
C PHE A 33 5.28 1.79 -6.34
N ASP A 34 6.40 1.08 -6.28
CA ASP A 34 6.44 -0.36 -6.07
C ASP A 34 6.78 -0.61 -4.59
N VAL A 35 5.88 -1.28 -3.88
CA VAL A 35 6.01 -1.54 -2.45
C VAL A 35 5.67 -2.98 -2.12
N HIS A 36 6.48 -3.57 -1.24
CA HIS A 36 6.35 -4.97 -0.84
C HIS A 36 6.82 -5.17 0.60
N GLY A 37 6.41 -6.30 1.19
CA GLY A 37 6.95 -6.78 2.47
C GLY A 37 6.79 -5.81 3.64
N ALA A 38 7.88 -5.60 4.38
CA ALA A 38 7.90 -4.79 5.59
C ALA A 38 7.54 -3.32 5.33
N MET A 39 7.90 -2.77 4.17
CA MET A 39 7.56 -1.39 3.81
C MET A 39 6.04 -1.19 3.65
N PHE A 40 5.37 -2.13 2.96
CA PHE A 40 3.91 -2.07 2.88
C PHE A 40 3.27 -2.22 4.26
N ALA A 41 3.79 -3.14 5.09
CA ALA A 41 3.31 -3.30 6.45
C ALA A 41 3.49 -2.03 7.30
N ALA A 42 4.63 -1.34 7.19
CA ALA A 42 4.91 -0.09 7.89
C ALA A 42 3.97 1.04 7.43
N LEU A 43 3.73 1.15 6.11
CA LEU A 43 2.80 2.12 5.55
C LEU A 43 1.36 1.92 6.07
N CYS A 44 0.96 0.67 6.35
CA CYS A 44 -0.34 0.34 6.93
C CYS A 44 -0.44 0.59 8.45
N GLN A 45 0.67 0.75 9.17
CA GLN A 45 0.65 0.70 10.63
C GLN A 45 0.09 1.96 11.30
N ARG A 46 0.12 3.13 10.64
CA ARG A 46 -0.17 4.40 11.30
C ARG A 46 -1.62 4.84 11.11
N ASN A 47 -2.28 5.21 12.22
CA ASN A 47 -3.65 5.74 12.28
C ASN A 47 -3.85 7.08 11.57
N SER A 48 -2.80 7.69 11.01
CA SER A 48 -2.83 8.99 10.34
C SER A 48 -3.84 9.05 9.20
N LEU A 49 -4.17 7.90 8.58
CA LEU A 49 -5.23 7.80 7.58
C LEU A 49 -6.61 8.27 8.09
N LYS A 50 -6.85 8.24 9.41
CA LYS A 50 -8.09 8.71 10.05
C LYS A 50 -8.18 10.24 10.12
N HIS A 51 -7.06 10.95 10.08
CA HIS A 51 -6.98 12.41 10.23
C HIS A 51 -6.08 13.05 9.16
N VAL A 52 -6.24 12.63 7.91
CA VAL A 52 -5.54 13.25 6.78
C VAL A 52 -6.24 14.57 6.43
N ASP A 53 -5.45 15.62 6.23
CA ASP A 53 -5.92 16.92 5.74
C ASP A 53 -6.78 16.74 4.47
N PRO A 54 -7.99 17.33 4.40
CA PRO A 54 -8.85 17.24 3.21
C PRO A 54 -8.18 17.70 1.90
N GLY A 55 -7.21 18.61 1.98
CA GLY A 55 -6.42 19.13 0.87
C GLY A 55 -5.20 18.29 0.50
N PHE A 56 -4.90 17.23 1.25
CA PHE A 56 -3.79 16.33 0.93
C PHE A 56 -4.03 15.63 -0.42
N VAL A 57 -3.01 15.65 -1.28
CA VAL A 57 -3.02 14.99 -2.59
C VAL A 57 -1.64 14.43 -2.89
N ILE A 58 -1.60 13.37 -3.71
CA ILE A 58 -0.37 12.78 -4.24
C ILE A 58 -0.33 13.13 -5.74
N PRO A 59 0.25 14.27 -6.14
CA PRO A 59 -0.02 14.87 -7.43
C PRO A 59 0.61 14.11 -8.61
N CYS A 60 1.78 13.50 -8.43
CA CYS A 60 2.49 12.89 -9.55
C CYS A 60 2.32 11.37 -9.65
N LEU A 61 1.62 10.72 -8.70
CA LEU A 61 1.52 9.27 -8.65
C LEU A 61 0.62 8.75 -9.78
N GLU A 62 1.21 7.98 -10.69
CA GLU A 62 0.57 7.44 -11.90
C GLU A 62 0.40 5.92 -11.83
N GLU A 63 1.33 5.21 -11.17
CA GLU A 63 1.37 3.76 -11.11
C GLU A 63 1.74 3.28 -9.69
N VAL A 64 0.99 2.30 -9.19
CA VAL A 64 1.23 1.64 -7.90
C VAL A 64 1.30 0.14 -8.11
N VAL A 65 2.33 -0.51 -7.58
CA VAL A 65 2.46 -1.97 -7.53
C VAL A 65 2.63 -2.36 -6.08
N ILE A 66 1.72 -3.18 -5.56
CA ILE A 66 1.73 -3.62 -4.16
C ILE A 66 1.81 -5.13 -4.13
N THR A 67 2.83 -5.66 -3.45
CA THR A 67 2.91 -7.11 -3.22
C THR A 67 2.40 -7.45 -1.83
N VAL A 68 1.33 -8.23 -1.80
CA VAL A 68 0.69 -8.75 -0.58
C VAL A 68 1.10 -10.20 -0.39
N ARG A 69 1.64 -10.53 0.79
CA ARG A 69 2.09 -11.89 1.16
C ARG A 69 1.49 -12.43 2.47
N SER A 70 0.60 -11.67 3.10
CA SER A 70 0.00 -12.04 4.38
C SER A 70 -1.33 -11.30 4.57
N PRO A 71 -2.37 -11.97 5.11
CA PRO A 71 -3.65 -11.35 5.44
C PRO A 71 -3.66 -10.59 6.76
N LEU A 72 -2.56 -10.61 7.53
CA LEU A 72 -2.48 -9.92 8.81
C LEU A 72 -2.77 -8.42 8.64
N LYS A 73 -3.54 -7.84 9.56
CA LYS A 73 -3.93 -6.41 9.54
C LYS A 73 -4.66 -6.03 8.24
N ALA A 74 -5.59 -6.89 7.79
CA ALA A 74 -6.38 -6.74 6.57
C ALA A 74 -7.07 -5.36 6.48
N GLU A 75 -7.76 -4.94 7.54
CA GLU A 75 -8.44 -3.63 7.59
C GLU A 75 -7.48 -2.46 7.30
N GLN A 76 -6.29 -2.47 7.91
CA GLN A 76 -5.29 -1.43 7.69
C GLN A 76 -4.73 -1.47 6.26
N LYS A 77 -4.56 -2.66 5.69
CA LYS A 77 -4.15 -2.83 4.29
C LYS A 77 -5.19 -2.26 3.34
N MET A 78 -6.47 -2.59 3.55
CA MET A 78 -7.57 -2.06 2.76
C MET A 78 -7.65 -0.54 2.85
N SER A 79 -7.58 0.02 4.06
CA SER A 79 -7.58 1.48 4.26
C SER A 79 -6.42 2.17 3.52
N THR A 80 -5.24 1.53 3.46
CA THR A 80 -4.08 2.04 2.73
C THR A 80 -4.33 2.01 1.21
N LEU A 81 -4.88 0.92 0.68
CA LEU A 81 -5.25 0.79 -0.73
C LEU A 81 -6.26 1.85 -1.16
N GLU A 82 -7.30 2.05 -0.36
CA GLU A 82 -8.32 3.07 -0.57
C GLU A 82 -7.72 4.49 -0.53
N SER A 83 -6.81 4.74 0.42
CA SER A 83 -6.15 6.04 0.55
C SER A 83 -5.28 6.37 -0.67
N LEU A 84 -4.58 5.38 -1.23
CA LEU A 84 -3.80 5.55 -2.46
C LEU A 84 -4.69 5.96 -3.65
N LEU A 85 -5.89 5.39 -3.80
CA LEU A 85 -6.84 5.85 -4.82
C LEU A 85 -7.42 7.23 -4.50
N LYS A 86 -7.80 7.48 -3.24
CA LYS A 86 -8.45 8.72 -2.81
C LYS A 86 -7.55 9.95 -3.04
N TYR A 87 -6.28 9.82 -2.68
CA TYR A 87 -5.31 10.92 -2.70
C TYR A 87 -4.45 10.94 -3.98
N GLY A 88 -4.28 9.81 -4.67
CA GLY A 88 -3.58 9.71 -5.95
C GLY A 88 -4.41 10.19 -7.14
N LYS A 89 -4.56 11.51 -7.31
CA LYS A 89 -5.44 12.11 -8.34
C LYS A 89 -5.10 11.74 -9.78
N ASN A 90 -3.85 11.37 -10.06
CA ASN A 90 -3.38 10.99 -11.39
C ASN A 90 -3.12 9.48 -11.51
N LEU A 91 -3.56 8.67 -10.54
CA LEU A 91 -3.33 7.24 -10.53
C LEU A 91 -4.10 6.56 -11.66
N ARG A 92 -3.38 5.95 -12.60
CA ARG A 92 -3.95 5.26 -13.77
C ARG A 92 -3.96 3.76 -13.61
N THR A 93 -3.03 3.23 -12.84
CA THR A 93 -2.87 1.79 -12.66
C THR A 93 -2.44 1.46 -11.25
N MET A 94 -3.17 0.55 -10.61
CA MET A 94 -2.81 -0.08 -9.35
C MET A 94 -2.80 -1.59 -9.55
N VAL A 95 -1.66 -2.23 -9.34
CA VAL A 95 -1.50 -3.68 -9.41
C VAL A 95 -1.32 -4.23 -8.00
N ILE A 96 -2.21 -5.14 -7.61
CA ILE A 96 -2.13 -5.87 -6.34
C ILE A 96 -1.65 -7.27 -6.66
N LYS A 97 -0.39 -7.56 -6.35
CA LYS A 97 0.24 -8.87 -6.53
C LYS A 97 0.03 -9.72 -5.28
N ILE A 98 -0.65 -10.85 -5.40
CA ILE A 98 -0.90 -11.73 -4.27
C ILE A 98 0.03 -12.94 -4.38
N LEU A 99 1.14 -12.88 -3.62
CA LEU A 99 2.19 -13.90 -3.71
C LEU A 99 2.29 -14.69 -2.41
N GLN A 100 2.11 -16.01 -2.51
CA GLN A 100 2.33 -16.97 -1.43
C GLN A 100 1.79 -16.46 -0.09
N MET A 101 0.50 -16.07 -0.04
CA MET A 101 -0.16 -15.77 1.23
C MET A 101 0.02 -16.97 2.14
N LYS A 102 0.90 -16.84 3.15
CA LYS A 102 1.06 -17.88 4.16
C LYS A 102 -0.19 -17.84 5.01
N SER A 103 -1.12 -18.77 4.80
CA SER A 103 -2.36 -18.89 5.57
C SER A 103 -2.47 -20.27 6.19
N SER A 104 -2.80 -20.28 7.48
CA SER A 104 -3.38 -21.42 8.21
C SER A 104 -4.77 -21.06 8.76
N GLU A 105 -5.32 -19.92 8.34
CA GLU A 105 -6.50 -19.28 8.95
C GLU A 105 -7.50 -18.82 7.88
N SER A 106 -8.79 -18.88 8.22
CA SER A 106 -9.92 -18.43 7.39
C SER A 106 -9.90 -16.94 7.05
N SER A 107 -9.10 -16.14 7.77
CA SER A 107 -8.92 -14.70 7.55
C SER A 107 -8.29 -14.35 6.19
N ALA A 108 -7.63 -15.32 5.54
CA ALA A 108 -7.06 -15.12 4.22
C ALA A 108 -8.15 -14.99 3.13
N ASP A 109 -9.23 -15.76 3.24
CA ASP A 109 -10.32 -15.76 2.27
C ASP A 109 -11.11 -14.46 2.37
N ASP A 110 -11.48 -14.05 3.59
CA ASP A 110 -12.18 -12.76 3.83
C ASP A 110 -11.39 -11.56 3.27
N PHE A 111 -10.07 -11.54 3.50
CA PHE A 111 -9.23 -10.47 2.98
C PHE A 111 -9.10 -10.51 1.45
N PHE A 112 -9.04 -11.70 0.87
CA PHE A 112 -9.03 -11.86 -0.58
C PHE A 112 -10.35 -11.39 -1.21
N ASP A 113 -11.48 -11.68 -0.57
CA ASP A 113 -12.81 -11.19 -0.97
C ASP A 113 -12.90 -9.66 -0.90
N ASP A 114 -12.34 -9.04 0.13
CA ASP A 114 -12.22 -7.59 0.23
C ASP A 114 -11.39 -7.00 -0.91
N ILE A 115 -10.25 -7.61 -1.26
CA ILE A 115 -9.43 -7.19 -2.41
C ILE A 115 -10.22 -7.36 -3.73
N CYS A 116 -10.94 -8.46 -3.88
CA CYS A 116 -11.77 -8.71 -5.07
C CYS A 116 -12.88 -7.66 -5.20
N ARG A 117 -13.55 -7.32 -4.10
CA ARG A 117 -14.56 -6.26 -4.06
C ARG A 117 -13.94 -4.90 -4.38
N PHE A 118 -12.80 -4.59 -3.80
CA PHE A 118 -12.07 -3.35 -4.07
C PHE A 118 -11.67 -3.23 -5.55
N ARG A 119 -11.19 -4.32 -6.16
CA ARG A 119 -10.93 -4.38 -7.61
C ARG A 119 -12.23 -4.15 -8.40
N TYR A 120 -13.32 -4.82 -8.05
CA TYR A 120 -14.60 -4.69 -8.75
C TYR A 120 -15.10 -3.24 -8.78
N MET A 121 -15.03 -2.55 -7.64
CA MET A 121 -15.41 -1.14 -7.51
C MET A 121 -14.51 -0.19 -8.31
N ASN A 122 -13.27 -0.61 -8.61
CA ASN A 122 -12.24 0.22 -9.23
C ASN A 122 -11.63 -0.42 -10.49
N TYR A 123 -12.43 -1.19 -11.25
CA TYR A 123 -11.95 -2.08 -12.32
C TYR A 123 -11.15 -1.40 -13.45
N GLY A 124 -11.31 -0.09 -13.63
CA GLY A 124 -10.56 0.70 -14.62
C GLY A 124 -9.12 1.04 -14.19
N ILE A 125 -8.82 0.95 -12.89
CA ILE A 125 -7.53 1.35 -12.30
C ILE A 125 -6.86 0.14 -11.62
N VAL A 126 -7.63 -0.64 -10.86
CA VAL A 126 -7.13 -1.72 -10.00
C VAL A 126 -7.15 -3.05 -10.73
N ARG A 127 -6.03 -3.77 -10.66
CA ARG A 127 -5.85 -5.13 -11.18
C ARG A 127 -5.23 -6.03 -10.11
N ILE A 128 -5.60 -7.30 -10.14
CA ILE A 128 -5.00 -8.33 -9.29
C ILE A 128 -4.13 -9.21 -10.19
N GLU A 129 -2.91 -9.49 -9.75
CA GLU A 129 -1.92 -10.35 -10.42
C GLU A 129 -1.43 -11.47 -9.49
#